data_AF-A0AAV5L0I0-F1
#
_entry.id   AF-A0AAV5L0I0-F1
#
_cell.length_a   1.000
_cell.length_b   1.000
_cell.length_c   1.000
_cell.angle_alpha   90.00
_cell.angle_beta   90.00
_cell.angle_gamma   90.00
#
_symmetry.space_group_name_H-M   'P 1'
#
loop_
_entity.id
_entity.type
_entity.pdbx_description
1 polymer ?
#
loop_
_entity_poly.entity_id
_entity_poly.type
_entity_poly.pdbx_seq_one_letter_code
_entity_poly.pdbx_strand_id
1 'polypeptide(L)'
;MGDWCSDKWKWDIKWRRELYSWEEQQVAELYKDIQDAPMEKGKSDLRLWTHSKDGKYSIRSAYKVLTMEPDGEQRHSILKGTWNPIVPSKIAAFSWQLIQDKIPTRGNLLRRGVIQDPAESKCVFCKVEEEDSAHLYIHCKLAYNLWSACNKWWGLCTVLDRDCWGVFEQHSFLLKREAVKEGWECIWFAMVWTIWLARNEQILTGKAQKEGRLFELIQLRAFHWLKGRREGCFFSLSDWILNPTECMRVNCSKKKR
;
A
#
# COMPACT_ATOMS: atom_id res chain seq x y z
N MET A 1 37.58 -15.75 24.20
CA MET A 1 36.74 -16.77 23.56
C MET A 1 37.71 -17.82 23.07
N GLY A 2 37.89 -18.87 23.87
CA GLY A 2 38.60 -20.08 23.45
C GLY A 2 40.12 -20.01 23.26
N ASP A 3 40.70 -21.20 23.10
CA ASP A 3 42.12 -21.45 22.89
C ASP A 3 42.34 -22.64 21.95
N TRP A 4 43.48 -22.66 21.25
CA TRP A 4 43.90 -23.80 20.43
C TRP A 4 44.47 -24.92 21.30
N CYS A 5 43.92 -26.13 21.19
CA CYS A 5 44.39 -27.32 21.88
C CYS A 5 44.50 -28.49 20.89
N SER A 6 45.73 -28.98 20.65
CA SER A 6 46.00 -30.09 19.71
C SER A 6 45.39 -29.87 18.31
N ASP A 7 45.65 -28.68 17.73
CA ASP A 7 45.15 -28.24 16.43
C ASP A 7 43.62 -28.19 16.26
N LYS A 8 42.88 -28.20 17.38
CA LYS A 8 41.45 -27.90 17.42
C LYS A 8 41.19 -26.67 18.29
N TRP A 9 40.30 -25.80 17.86
CA TRP A 9 39.83 -24.71 18.69
C TRP A 9 38.88 -25.22 19.76
N LYS A 10 39.08 -24.80 21.00
CA LYS A 10 38.14 -25.05 22.11
C LYS A 10 37.45 -23.75 22.48
N TRP A 11 36.13 -23.73 22.43
CA TRP A 11 35.33 -22.56 22.79
C TRP A 11 35.23 -22.39 24.31
N ASP A 12 35.68 -21.23 24.81
CA ASP A 12 35.44 -20.74 26.18
C ASP A 12 34.56 -19.49 26.11
N ILE A 13 33.24 -19.69 26.16
CA ILE A 13 32.24 -18.61 26.11
C ILE A 13 31.86 -18.24 27.54
N LYS A 14 32.12 -16.98 27.91
CA LYS A 14 31.80 -16.45 29.23
C LYS A 14 30.50 -15.65 29.18
N TRP A 15 29.54 -16.06 29.99
CA TRP A 15 28.25 -15.39 30.12
C TRP A 15 28.31 -14.26 31.15
N ARG A 16 27.55 -13.19 30.92
CA ARG A 16 27.50 -12.03 31.83
C ARG A 16 26.77 -12.34 33.15
N ARG A 17 25.91 -13.35 33.15
CA ARG A 17 25.11 -13.82 34.28
C ARG A 17 24.95 -15.34 34.20
N GLU A 18 24.47 -15.95 35.28
CA GLU A 18 24.01 -17.34 35.27
C GLU A 18 22.86 -17.53 34.28
N LEU A 19 22.85 -18.69 33.62
CA LEU A 19 21.84 -19.07 32.65
C LEU A 19 20.56 -19.50 33.37
N TYR A 20 19.41 -19.17 32.80
CA TYR A 20 18.15 -19.78 33.23
C TYR A 20 18.04 -21.20 32.66
N SER A 21 17.23 -22.05 33.29
CA SER A 21 17.05 -23.45 32.86
C SER A 21 16.58 -23.60 31.41
N TRP A 22 15.79 -22.66 30.88
CA TRP A 22 15.36 -22.67 29.47
C TRP A 22 16.43 -22.15 28.49
N GLU A 23 17.49 -21.51 28.97
CA GLU A 23 18.62 -21.04 28.16
C GLU A 23 19.69 -22.14 28.00
N GLU A 24 19.76 -23.10 28.94
CA GLU A 24 20.71 -24.22 28.87
C GLU A 24 20.57 -25.01 27.57
N GLN A 25 19.33 -25.24 27.11
CA GLN A 25 19.07 -25.90 25.84
C GLN A 25 19.59 -25.09 24.64
N GLN A 26 19.35 -23.77 24.62
CA GLN A 26 19.84 -22.89 23.54
C GLN A 26 21.37 -22.84 23.51
N VAL A 27 22.00 -22.89 24.67
CA VAL A 27 23.46 -22.96 24.78
C VAL A 27 23.99 -24.30 24.29
N ALA A 28 23.33 -25.42 24.60
CA ALA A 28 23.70 -26.73 24.07
C ALA A 28 23.59 -26.79 22.54
N GLU A 29 22.53 -26.20 21.96
CA GLU A 29 22.36 -26.07 20.51
C GLU A 29 23.46 -25.20 19.90
N LEU A 30 23.77 -24.05 20.50
CA LEU A 30 24.88 -23.19 20.07
C LEU A 30 26.22 -23.95 20.07
N TYR A 31 26.52 -24.69 21.13
CA TYR A 31 27.77 -25.47 21.20
C TYR A 31 27.84 -26.52 20.09
N LYS A 32 26.72 -27.17 19.75
CA LYS A 32 26.65 -28.11 18.63
C LYS A 32 26.96 -27.43 17.29
N ASP A 33 26.46 -26.22 17.08
CA ASP A 33 26.65 -25.47 15.83
C ASP A 33 28.10 -24.97 15.66
N ILE A 34 28.75 -24.54 16.75
CA ILE A 34 30.09 -23.94 16.69
C ILE A 34 31.24 -24.96 16.86
N GLN A 35 30.97 -26.15 17.41
CA GLN A 35 32.00 -27.14 17.71
C GLN A 35 32.69 -27.68 16.45
N ASP A 36 31.95 -27.83 15.36
CA ASP A 36 32.45 -28.31 14.06
C ASP A 36 32.78 -27.17 13.08
N ALA A 37 32.77 -25.91 13.55
CA ALA A 37 33.09 -24.77 12.69
C ALA A 37 34.56 -24.84 12.23
N PRO A 38 34.83 -24.82 10.90
CA PRO A 38 36.19 -24.88 10.39
C PRO A 38 36.93 -23.58 10.73
N MET A 39 37.88 -23.65 11.67
CA MET A 39 38.77 -22.55 12.02
C MET A 39 40.16 -22.81 11.48
N GLU A 40 40.80 -21.76 10.97
CA GLU A 40 42.17 -21.81 10.47
C GLU A 40 43.10 -21.04 11.41
N LYS A 41 44.16 -21.69 11.88
CA LYS A 41 45.14 -21.08 12.78
C LYS A 41 45.89 -19.96 12.06
N GLY A 42 45.89 -18.77 12.64
CA GLY A 42 46.60 -17.60 12.10
C GLY A 42 45.81 -16.78 11.07
N LYS A 43 44.57 -17.16 10.74
CA LYS A 43 43.65 -16.30 9.98
C LYS A 43 42.68 -15.58 10.92
N SER A 44 42.47 -14.29 10.68
CA SER A 44 41.44 -13.52 11.37
C SER A 44 40.06 -13.85 10.82
N ASP A 45 39.07 -13.91 11.70
CA ASP A 45 37.66 -14.08 11.33
C ASP A 45 37.13 -12.86 10.55
N LEU A 46 36.22 -13.10 9.60
CA LEU A 46 35.59 -12.08 8.77
C LEU A 46 34.07 -12.23 8.84
N ARG A 47 33.40 -11.11 9.14
CA ARG A 47 31.93 -11.05 9.05
C ARG A 47 31.52 -10.97 7.58
N LEU A 48 30.86 -12.02 7.09
CA LEU A 48 30.34 -12.09 5.73
C LEU A 48 28.82 -11.96 5.72
N TRP A 49 28.30 -11.10 4.86
CA TRP A 49 26.88 -11.00 4.57
C TRP A 49 26.52 -11.99 3.46
N THR A 50 25.86 -13.08 3.82
CA THR A 50 25.50 -14.19 2.92
C THR A 50 24.56 -13.80 1.78
N HIS A 51 23.86 -12.67 1.91
CA HIS A 51 22.97 -12.14 0.88
C HIS A 51 23.60 -11.04 0.02
N SER A 52 24.93 -11.03 -0.12
CA SER A 52 25.64 -10.27 -1.16
C SER A 52 26.72 -11.11 -1.82
N LYS A 53 26.90 -10.95 -3.13
CA LYS A 53 27.89 -11.69 -3.92
C LYS A 53 29.34 -11.36 -3.53
N ASP A 54 29.56 -10.15 -3.01
CA ASP A 54 30.87 -9.69 -2.52
C ASP A 54 31.06 -9.92 -1.00
N GLY A 55 30.09 -10.56 -0.34
CA GLY A 55 30.10 -10.80 1.10
C GLY A 55 29.96 -9.53 1.96
N LYS A 56 29.75 -8.36 1.35
CA LYS A 56 29.66 -7.09 2.09
C LYS A 56 28.24 -6.81 2.55
N TYR A 57 28.13 -6.40 3.81
CA TYR A 57 26.89 -5.88 4.33
C TYR A 57 26.59 -4.50 3.73
N SER A 58 25.34 -4.27 3.34
CA SER A 58 24.83 -2.94 3.04
C SER A 58 23.38 -2.84 3.52
N ILE A 59 22.95 -1.64 3.89
CA ILE A 59 21.55 -1.39 4.24
C ILE A 59 20.64 -1.80 3.08
N ARG A 60 21.08 -1.60 1.83
CA ARG A 60 20.34 -1.99 0.62
C ARG A 60 20.14 -3.50 0.52
N SER A 61 21.20 -4.30 0.72
CA SER A 61 21.12 -5.77 0.64
C SER A 61 20.32 -6.34 1.81
N ALA A 62 20.49 -5.80 3.02
CA ALA A 62 19.70 -6.17 4.19
C ALA A 62 18.21 -5.85 4.00
N TYR A 63 17.88 -4.63 3.57
CA TYR A 63 16.51 -4.22 3.29
C TYR A 63 15.90 -5.10 2.21
N LYS A 64 16.65 -5.40 1.13
CA LYS A 64 16.18 -6.29 0.07
C LYS A 64 15.80 -7.66 0.62
N VAL A 65 16.59 -8.26 1.50
CA VAL A 65 16.27 -9.55 2.16
C VAL A 65 15.02 -9.44 3.02
N LEU A 66 14.92 -8.39 3.83
CA LEU A 66 13.75 -8.13 4.69
C LEU A 66 12.47 -7.87 3.88
N THR A 67 12.60 -7.38 2.65
CA THR A 67 11.48 -7.11 1.75
C THR A 67 11.41 -8.11 0.58
N MET A 68 12.13 -9.24 0.61
CA MET A 68 12.12 -10.25 -0.46
C MET A 68 11.21 -11.45 -0.14
N GLU A 69 10.30 -11.30 0.83
CA GLU A 69 9.12 -12.16 0.83
C GLU A 69 8.44 -12.05 -0.56
N PRO A 70 7.79 -13.12 -1.07
CA PRO A 70 7.20 -13.14 -2.42
C PRO A 70 6.32 -11.92 -2.74
N ASP A 71 5.76 -11.31 -1.71
CA ASP A 71 4.89 -10.15 -1.74
C ASP A 71 5.63 -8.79 -1.86
N GLY A 72 6.93 -8.75 -1.62
CA GLY A 72 7.69 -7.52 -1.42
C GLY A 72 8.10 -6.77 -2.69
N GLU A 73 8.38 -7.49 -3.79
CA GLU A 73 8.58 -6.85 -5.11
C GLU A 73 7.28 -6.28 -5.67
N GLN A 74 6.16 -7.00 -5.50
CA GLN A 74 4.82 -6.48 -5.79
C GLN A 74 4.54 -5.25 -4.92
N ARG A 75 4.73 -5.32 -3.60
CA ARG A 75 4.62 -4.16 -2.69
C ARG A 75 5.49 -2.98 -3.12
N HIS A 76 6.71 -3.20 -3.60
CA HIS A 76 7.52 -2.07 -4.08
C HIS A 76 6.99 -1.42 -5.36
N SER A 77 6.45 -2.20 -6.31
CA SER A 77 5.76 -1.69 -7.49
C SER A 77 4.49 -0.91 -7.11
N ILE A 78 3.73 -1.48 -6.17
CA ILE A 78 2.51 -0.91 -5.58
C ILE A 78 2.69 0.54 -5.18
N LEU A 79 3.72 0.78 -4.37
CA LEU A 79 3.98 2.10 -3.78
C LEU A 79 4.50 3.12 -4.79
N LYS A 80 5.04 2.68 -5.94
CA LYS A 80 5.53 3.59 -6.98
C LYS A 80 4.37 4.13 -7.83
N GLY A 81 3.38 3.29 -8.13
CA GLY A 81 2.20 3.68 -8.92
C GLY A 81 1.32 4.73 -8.24
N THR A 82 1.30 4.78 -6.91
CA THR A 82 0.45 5.72 -6.14
C THR A 82 0.92 7.17 -6.21
N TRP A 83 2.17 7.42 -6.56
CA TRP A 83 2.73 8.78 -6.67
C TRP A 83 2.43 9.41 -8.02
N ASN A 84 1.14 9.70 -8.26
CA ASN A 84 0.70 10.32 -9.50
C ASN A 84 0.79 11.88 -9.41
N PRO A 85 1.48 12.55 -10.34
CA PRO A 85 1.67 14.00 -10.31
C PRO A 85 0.40 14.82 -10.61
N ILE A 86 -0.68 14.18 -11.05
CA ILE A 86 -1.93 14.84 -11.49
C ILE A 86 -2.81 15.20 -10.32
N VAL A 87 -2.74 14.41 -9.26
CA VAL A 87 -3.51 14.66 -8.05
C VAL A 87 -2.68 15.52 -7.08
N PRO A 88 -3.33 16.18 -6.10
CA PRO A 88 -2.60 16.83 -5.03
C PRO A 88 -1.78 15.81 -4.23
N SER A 89 -0.58 16.19 -3.78
CA SER A 89 0.34 15.30 -3.06
C SER A 89 -0.29 14.67 -1.81
N LYS A 90 -1.16 15.41 -1.12
CA LYS A 90 -1.96 14.90 0.01
C LYS A 90 -2.81 13.68 -0.37
N ILE A 91 -3.40 13.69 -1.56
CA ILE A 91 -4.27 12.60 -2.04
C ILE A 91 -3.45 11.39 -2.45
N ALA A 92 -2.31 11.60 -3.11
CA ALA A 92 -1.36 10.54 -3.42
C ALA A 92 -0.83 9.87 -2.14
N ALA A 93 -0.42 10.66 -1.14
CA ALA A 93 0.03 10.15 0.15
C ALA A 93 -1.07 9.39 0.90
N PHE A 94 -2.30 9.91 0.91
CA PHE A 94 -3.44 9.21 1.49
C PHE A 94 -3.70 7.86 0.81
N SER A 95 -3.65 7.82 -0.52
CA SER A 95 -3.87 6.60 -1.30
C SER A 95 -2.78 5.56 -1.07
N TRP A 96 -1.53 6.00 -0.92
CA TRP A 96 -0.40 5.17 -0.52
C TRP A 96 -0.61 4.54 0.86
N GLN A 97 -1.19 5.26 1.83
CA GLN A 97 -1.57 4.70 3.12
C GLN A 97 -2.76 3.75 3.01
N LEU A 98 -3.75 4.08 2.17
CA LEU A 98 -4.95 3.28 1.94
C LEU A 98 -4.61 1.89 1.41
N ILE A 99 -3.77 1.81 0.38
CA ILE A 99 -3.40 0.54 -0.25
C ILE A 99 -2.67 -0.41 0.71
N GLN A 100 -2.02 0.14 1.73
CA GLN A 100 -1.37 -0.64 2.79
C GLN A 100 -2.29 -0.93 3.99
N ASP A 101 -3.58 -0.59 3.90
CA ASP A 101 -4.53 -0.66 5.01
C ASP A 101 -4.04 0.10 6.27
N LYS A 102 -3.38 1.25 6.09
CA LYS A 102 -2.78 2.04 7.19
C LYS A 102 -3.57 3.28 7.59
N ILE A 103 -4.69 3.55 6.91
CA ILE A 103 -5.59 4.67 7.21
C ILE A 103 -6.44 4.37 8.46
N PRO A 104 -6.97 5.38 9.17
CA PRO A 104 -7.72 5.18 10.41
C PRO A 104 -9.18 4.76 10.16
N THR A 105 -9.38 3.58 9.54
CA THR A 105 -10.66 2.87 9.55
C THR A 105 -11.01 2.41 10.96
N ARG A 106 -12.30 2.15 11.25
CA ARG A 106 -12.71 1.71 12.59
C ARG A 106 -12.08 0.37 12.99
N GLY A 107 -11.93 -0.58 12.07
CA GLY A 107 -11.18 -1.82 12.33
C GLY A 107 -9.71 -1.56 12.67
N ASN A 108 -9.04 -0.63 11.97
CA ASN A 108 -7.68 -0.21 12.32
C ASN A 108 -7.58 0.48 13.68
N LEU A 109 -8.57 1.30 14.03
CA LEU A 109 -8.61 1.97 15.33
C LEU A 109 -8.87 0.96 16.46
N LEU A 110 -9.71 -0.05 16.25
CA LEU A 110 -9.91 -1.16 17.18
C LEU A 110 -8.63 -1.95 17.39
N ARG A 111 -7.96 -2.37 16.30
CA ARG A 111 -6.67 -3.11 16.36
C ARG A 111 -5.57 -2.35 17.09
N ARG A 112 -5.62 -1.01 17.08
CA ARG A 112 -4.67 -0.13 17.79
C ARG A 112 -5.10 0.20 19.22
N GLY A 113 -6.24 -0.32 19.69
CA GLY A 113 -6.79 -0.04 21.02
C GLY A 113 -7.30 1.39 21.22
N VAL A 114 -7.54 2.14 20.13
CA VAL A 114 -8.12 3.49 20.19
C VAL A 114 -9.62 3.43 20.42
N ILE A 115 -10.28 2.47 19.76
CA ILE A 115 -11.65 2.06 20.05
C ILE A 115 -11.57 0.78 20.89
N GLN A 116 -12.41 0.66 21.92
CA GLN A 116 -12.41 -0.51 22.80
C GLN A 116 -13.56 -1.47 22.50
N ASP A 117 -14.71 -0.95 22.07
CA ASP A 117 -15.89 -1.76 21.76
C ASP A 117 -15.81 -2.33 20.33
N PRO A 118 -15.76 -3.66 20.13
CA PRO A 118 -15.84 -4.27 18.81
C PRO A 118 -17.10 -3.88 18.03
N ALA A 119 -18.22 -3.55 18.68
CA ALA A 119 -19.43 -3.13 17.99
C ALA A 119 -19.24 -1.78 17.25
N GLU A 120 -18.30 -0.95 17.71
CA GLU A 120 -17.92 0.30 17.06
C GLU A 120 -17.00 0.10 15.84
N SER A 121 -16.48 -1.12 15.60
CA SER A 121 -15.64 -1.43 14.44
C SER A 121 -16.42 -1.45 13.13
N LYS A 122 -17.76 -1.54 13.20
CA LYS A 122 -18.64 -1.66 12.03
C LYS A 122 -18.51 -0.47 11.07
N CYS A 123 -18.53 -0.79 9.78
CA CYS A 123 -18.49 0.14 8.65
C CYS A 123 -19.46 1.29 8.81
N VAL A 124 -18.97 2.52 8.63
CA VAL A 124 -19.78 3.73 8.81
C VAL A 124 -21.00 3.76 7.91
N PHE A 125 -20.92 3.21 6.70
CA PHE A 125 -21.98 3.26 5.71
C PHE A 125 -23.02 2.15 5.88
N CYS A 126 -22.60 0.88 5.85
CA CYS A 126 -23.54 -0.25 5.87
C CYS A 126 -23.96 -0.65 7.29
N LYS A 127 -23.14 -0.37 8.31
CA LYS A 127 -23.36 -0.79 9.71
C LYS A 127 -23.47 -2.32 9.91
N VAL A 128 -23.03 -3.12 8.95
CA VAL A 128 -23.11 -4.60 9.01
C VAL A 128 -21.75 -5.20 9.29
N GLU A 129 -20.83 -5.07 8.34
CA GLU A 129 -19.47 -5.64 8.39
C GLU A 129 -18.49 -4.72 9.13
N GLU A 130 -17.35 -5.28 9.55
CA GLU A 130 -16.23 -4.51 10.09
C GLU A 130 -15.64 -3.54 9.05
N GLU A 131 -15.23 -2.35 9.49
CA GLU A 131 -14.60 -1.35 8.63
C GLU A 131 -13.09 -1.60 8.48
N ASP A 132 -12.70 -2.30 7.43
CA ASP A 132 -11.34 -2.27 6.89
C ASP A 132 -11.28 -1.48 5.56
N SER A 133 -10.08 -1.32 5.00
CA SER A 133 -9.92 -0.59 3.74
C SER A 133 -10.60 -1.29 2.56
N ALA A 134 -10.58 -2.62 2.48
CA ALA A 134 -11.21 -3.34 1.36
C ALA A 134 -12.73 -3.22 1.40
N HIS A 135 -13.34 -3.42 2.56
CA HIS A 135 -14.77 -3.22 2.76
C HIS A 135 -15.17 -1.78 2.51
N LEU A 136 -14.51 -0.80 3.15
CA LEU A 136 -14.91 0.60 3.06
C LEU A 136 -14.88 1.14 1.62
N TYR A 137 -13.93 0.70 0.81
CA TYR A 137 -13.69 1.24 -0.54
C TYR A 137 -14.17 0.35 -1.67
N ILE A 138 -14.45 -0.94 -1.44
CA ILE A 138 -14.74 -1.91 -2.50
C ILE A 138 -16.02 -2.68 -2.21
N HIS A 139 -16.08 -3.40 -1.08
CA HIS A 139 -17.17 -4.35 -0.82
C HIS A 139 -18.43 -3.72 -0.21
N CYS A 140 -18.30 -2.55 0.42
CA CYS A 140 -19.44 -1.84 0.95
C CYS A 140 -20.41 -1.48 -0.19
N LYS A 141 -21.72 -1.69 0.02
CA LYS A 141 -22.75 -1.46 -1.00
C LYS A 141 -22.66 -0.08 -1.64
N LEU A 142 -22.42 0.96 -0.83
CA LEU A 142 -22.22 2.33 -1.29
C LEU A 142 -21.03 2.43 -2.25
N ALA A 143 -19.87 1.90 -1.84
CA ALA A 143 -18.64 1.98 -2.62
C ALA A 143 -18.76 1.17 -3.92
N TYR A 144 -19.32 -0.03 -3.86
CA TYR A 144 -19.61 -0.86 -5.03
C TYR A 144 -20.50 -0.13 -6.05
N ASN A 145 -21.59 0.49 -5.59
CA ASN A 145 -22.49 1.25 -6.46
C ASN A 145 -21.78 2.43 -7.13
N LEU A 146 -20.94 3.16 -6.39
CA LEU A 146 -20.15 4.27 -6.93
C LEU A 146 -19.13 3.81 -7.97
N TRP A 147 -18.41 2.70 -7.70
CA TRP A 147 -17.51 2.11 -8.68
C TRP A 147 -18.23 1.66 -9.95
N SER A 148 -19.40 1.02 -9.80
CA SER A 148 -20.24 0.63 -10.93
C SER A 148 -20.66 1.84 -11.76
N ALA A 149 -21.05 2.94 -11.12
CA ALA A 149 -21.40 4.19 -11.79
C ALA A 149 -20.20 4.80 -12.54
N CYS A 150 -19.01 4.82 -11.92
CA CYS A 150 -17.78 5.29 -12.56
C CYS A 150 -17.36 4.42 -13.75
N ASN A 151 -17.40 3.10 -13.60
CA ASN A 151 -17.11 2.16 -14.68
C ASN A 151 -18.05 2.39 -15.86
N LYS A 152 -19.36 2.45 -15.60
CA LYS A 152 -20.38 2.71 -16.63
C LYS A 152 -20.15 4.06 -17.32
N TRP A 153 -19.86 5.10 -16.55
CA TRP A 153 -19.59 6.45 -17.06
C TRP A 153 -18.33 6.51 -17.94
N TRP A 154 -17.31 5.73 -17.62
CA TRP A 154 -16.10 5.63 -18.43
C TRP A 154 -16.21 4.64 -19.61
N GLY A 155 -17.33 3.92 -19.72
CA GLY A 155 -17.53 2.88 -20.74
C GLY A 155 -16.75 1.59 -20.47
N LEU A 156 -16.45 1.29 -19.20
CA LEU A 156 -15.82 0.05 -18.77
C LEU A 156 -16.85 -0.97 -18.30
N CYS A 157 -16.65 -2.21 -18.73
CA CYS A 157 -17.39 -3.37 -18.24
C CYS A 157 -16.41 -4.31 -17.54
N THR A 158 -16.19 -4.09 -16.26
CA THR A 158 -15.25 -4.88 -15.44
C THR A 158 -15.87 -5.23 -14.10
N VAL A 159 -15.45 -6.37 -13.56
CA VAL A 159 -15.66 -6.74 -12.17
C VAL A 159 -14.63 -5.98 -11.33
N LEU A 160 -14.97 -5.64 -10.09
CA LEU A 160 -14.02 -5.06 -9.16
C LEU A 160 -13.13 -6.15 -8.58
N ASP A 161 -11.83 -5.88 -8.53
CA ASP A 161 -10.89 -6.71 -7.78
C ASP A 161 -11.23 -6.73 -6.28
N ARG A 162 -10.55 -7.60 -5.52
CA ARG A 162 -10.80 -7.82 -4.09
C ARG A 162 -10.32 -6.67 -3.21
N ASP A 163 -9.37 -5.86 -3.67
CA ASP A 163 -8.74 -4.84 -2.85
C ASP A 163 -8.48 -3.54 -3.64
N CYS A 164 -8.15 -2.48 -2.90
CA CYS A 164 -7.91 -1.14 -3.46
C CYS A 164 -6.78 -1.12 -4.49
N TRP A 165 -5.76 -1.97 -4.32
CA TRP A 165 -4.64 -2.04 -5.25
C TRP A 165 -5.05 -2.73 -6.55
N GLY A 166 -5.71 -3.88 -6.47
CA GLY A 166 -6.22 -4.58 -7.63
C GLY A 166 -7.13 -3.68 -8.46
N VAL A 167 -8.02 -2.91 -7.81
CA VAL A 167 -8.86 -1.92 -8.52
C VAL A 167 -8.05 -0.78 -9.15
N PHE A 168 -6.93 -0.39 -8.56
CA PHE A 168 -6.02 0.58 -9.19
C PHE A 168 -5.34 -0.01 -10.43
N GLU A 169 -4.79 -1.24 -10.34
CA GLU A 169 -4.04 -1.87 -11.42
C GLU A 169 -4.88 -2.51 -12.54
N GLN A 170 -6.10 -2.99 -12.26
CA GLN A 170 -6.92 -3.73 -13.23
C GLN A 170 -7.07 -2.96 -14.56
N HIS A 171 -7.05 -1.62 -14.49
CA HIS A 171 -7.25 -0.74 -15.63
C HIS A 171 -5.99 -0.51 -16.46
N SER A 172 -4.80 -0.74 -15.90
CA SER A 172 -3.52 -0.69 -16.62
C SER A 172 -3.49 -1.68 -17.80
N PHE A 173 -4.23 -2.79 -17.69
CA PHE A 173 -4.38 -3.81 -18.72
C PHE A 173 -5.53 -3.53 -19.68
N LEU A 174 -6.64 -2.96 -19.19
CA LEU A 174 -7.85 -2.71 -19.97
C LEU A 174 -7.72 -1.49 -20.90
N LEU A 175 -7.01 -0.46 -20.45
CA LEU A 175 -6.86 0.79 -21.18
C LEU A 175 -5.53 0.78 -21.93
N LYS A 176 -5.54 1.02 -23.24
CA LYS A 176 -4.30 0.97 -24.06
C LYS A 176 -3.61 2.33 -24.21
N ARG A 177 -4.38 3.42 -24.25
CA ARG A 177 -3.86 4.78 -24.43
C ARG A 177 -3.47 5.39 -23.08
N GLU A 178 -2.24 5.86 -22.97
CA GLU A 178 -1.70 6.46 -21.75
C GLU A 178 -2.55 7.62 -21.23
N ALA A 179 -3.02 8.50 -22.12
CA ALA A 179 -3.88 9.60 -21.73
C ALA A 179 -5.23 9.14 -21.13
N VAL A 180 -5.77 8.01 -21.60
CA VAL A 180 -7.03 7.45 -21.07
C VAL A 180 -6.78 6.75 -19.74
N LYS A 181 -5.66 6.02 -19.59
CA LYS A 181 -5.22 5.45 -18.30
C LYS A 181 -5.13 6.54 -17.24
N GLU A 182 -4.45 7.63 -17.61
CA GLU A 182 -4.22 8.77 -16.74
C GLU A 182 -5.53 9.43 -16.25
N GLY A 183 -6.53 9.56 -17.15
CA GLY A 183 -7.85 10.07 -16.80
C GLY A 183 -8.59 9.16 -15.83
N TRP A 184 -8.49 7.85 -16.04
CA TRP A 184 -9.07 6.86 -15.16
C TRP A 184 -8.39 6.81 -13.78
N GLU A 185 -7.06 6.87 -13.72
CA GLU A 185 -6.32 6.98 -12.45
C GLU A 185 -6.80 8.19 -11.65
N CYS A 186 -7.03 9.33 -12.32
CA CYS A 186 -7.59 10.52 -11.67
C CYS A 186 -8.98 10.26 -11.06
N ILE A 187 -9.84 9.51 -11.76
CA ILE A 187 -11.14 9.06 -11.23
C ILE A 187 -10.96 8.15 -10.02
N TRP A 188 -10.02 7.21 -10.08
CA TRP A 188 -9.72 6.32 -8.96
C TRP A 188 -9.30 7.12 -7.71
N PHE A 189 -8.42 8.10 -7.86
CA PHE A 189 -8.03 8.99 -6.75
C PHE A 189 -9.21 9.83 -6.25
N ALA A 190 -10.09 10.28 -7.15
CA ALA A 190 -11.25 11.07 -6.80
C ALA A 190 -12.28 10.24 -6.03
N MET A 191 -12.46 8.97 -6.42
CA MET A 191 -13.25 7.97 -5.73
C MET A 191 -12.79 7.79 -4.28
N VAL A 192 -11.52 7.41 -4.08
CA VAL A 192 -11.01 7.13 -2.72
C VAL A 192 -11.05 8.36 -1.83
N TRP A 193 -10.77 9.54 -2.37
CA TRP A 193 -10.85 10.77 -1.57
C TRP A 193 -12.29 11.15 -1.24
N THR A 194 -13.23 10.95 -2.18
CA THR A 194 -14.64 11.25 -1.96
C THR A 194 -15.25 10.35 -0.89
N ILE A 195 -14.98 9.05 -0.96
CA ILE A 195 -15.42 8.08 0.04
C ILE A 195 -14.86 8.43 1.43
N TRP A 196 -13.57 8.79 1.50
CA TRP A 196 -12.95 9.20 2.77
C TRP A 196 -13.66 10.40 3.41
N LEU A 197 -13.91 11.44 2.62
CA LEU A 197 -14.58 12.65 3.11
C LEU A 197 -16.02 12.35 3.52
N ALA A 198 -16.76 11.59 2.71
CA ALA A 198 -18.13 11.18 3.02
C ALA A 198 -18.22 10.38 4.32
N ARG A 199 -17.29 9.46 4.52
CA ARG A 199 -17.16 8.65 5.74
C ARG A 199 -16.93 9.53 6.97
N ASN A 200 -16.00 10.48 6.87
CA ASN A 200 -15.69 11.38 7.99
C ASN A 200 -16.83 12.34 8.30
N GLU A 201 -17.50 12.88 7.28
CA GLU A 201 -18.67 13.73 7.46
C GLU A 201 -19.81 12.98 8.16
N GLN A 202 -20.06 11.72 7.79
CA GLN A 202 -21.08 10.90 8.44
C GLN A 202 -20.72 10.56 9.89
N ILE A 203 -19.43 10.40 10.23
CA ILE A 203 -18.99 10.27 11.63
C ILE A 203 -19.25 11.55 12.42
N LEU A 204 -18.85 12.69 11.86
CA LEU A 204 -18.89 13.97 12.58
C LEU A 204 -20.30 14.54 12.71
N THR A 205 -21.16 14.32 11.72
CA THR A 205 -22.49 14.94 11.64
C THR A 205 -23.65 13.95 11.76
N GLY A 206 -23.37 12.64 11.68
CA GLY A 206 -24.39 11.60 11.62
C GLY A 206 -25.16 11.53 10.30
N LYS A 207 -24.95 12.45 9.35
CA LYS A 207 -25.72 12.54 8.11
C LYS A 207 -25.21 11.57 7.05
N ALA A 208 -26.09 10.69 6.60
CA ALA A 208 -25.82 9.80 5.46
C ALA A 208 -25.70 10.61 4.16
N GLN A 209 -24.71 10.23 3.34
CA GLN A 209 -24.44 10.88 2.07
C GLN A 209 -25.21 10.19 0.94
N LYS A 210 -25.74 10.98 0.00
CA LYS A 210 -26.48 10.46 -1.17
C LYS A 210 -25.51 10.01 -2.26
N GLU A 211 -25.70 8.79 -2.77
CA GLU A 211 -24.87 8.20 -3.83
C GLU A 211 -24.69 9.12 -5.05
N GLY A 212 -25.79 9.67 -5.58
CA GLY A 212 -25.72 10.58 -6.73
C GLY A 212 -24.85 11.81 -6.47
N ARG A 213 -24.92 12.38 -5.26
CA ARG A 213 -24.09 13.53 -4.88
C ARG A 213 -22.62 13.16 -4.78
N LEU A 214 -22.30 11.98 -4.25
CA LEU A 214 -20.93 11.49 -4.19
C LEU A 214 -20.37 11.29 -5.60
N PHE A 215 -21.17 10.70 -6.50
CA PHE A 215 -20.79 10.51 -7.90
C PHE A 215 -20.48 11.85 -8.62
N GLU A 216 -21.34 12.85 -8.47
CA GLU A 216 -21.08 14.21 -9.00
C GLU A 216 -19.76 14.78 -8.46
N LEU A 217 -19.49 14.62 -7.16
CA LEU A 217 -18.26 15.11 -6.55
C LEU A 217 -17.01 14.39 -7.08
N ILE A 218 -17.12 13.10 -7.42
CA ILE A 218 -16.05 12.33 -8.05
C ILE A 218 -15.74 12.90 -9.44
N GLN A 219 -16.78 13.10 -10.26
CA GLN A 219 -16.63 13.69 -11.60
C GLN A 219 -15.97 15.07 -11.53
N LEU A 220 -16.44 15.92 -10.59
CA LEU A 220 -15.95 17.28 -10.39
C LEU A 220 -14.48 17.30 -9.91
N ARG A 221 -14.12 16.47 -8.94
CA ARG A 221 -12.72 16.39 -8.44
C ARG A 221 -11.77 15.92 -9.52
N ALA A 222 -12.14 14.85 -10.24
CA ALA A 222 -11.32 14.33 -11.34
C ALA A 222 -11.12 15.40 -12.43
N PHE A 223 -12.17 16.12 -12.81
CA PHE A 223 -12.10 17.23 -13.76
C PHE A 223 -11.13 18.32 -13.32
N HIS A 224 -11.27 18.82 -12.09
CA HIS A 224 -10.41 19.91 -11.58
C HIS A 224 -8.95 19.50 -11.48
N TRP A 225 -8.65 18.27 -11.06
CA TRP A 225 -7.27 17.79 -10.98
C TRP A 225 -6.65 17.61 -12.36
N LEU A 226 -7.39 17.08 -13.33
CA LEU A 226 -6.94 16.99 -14.72
C LEU A 226 -6.67 18.37 -15.32
N LYS A 227 -7.62 19.31 -15.19
CA LYS A 227 -7.49 20.68 -15.69
C LYS A 227 -6.39 21.49 -15.01
N GLY A 228 -6.15 21.25 -13.72
CA GLY A 228 -5.06 21.90 -13.00
C GLY A 228 -3.68 21.54 -13.56
N ARG A 229 -3.55 20.35 -14.16
CA ARG A 229 -2.26 19.71 -14.49
C ARG A 229 -2.01 19.53 -15.98
N ARG A 230 -3.04 19.58 -16.82
CA ARG A 230 -2.90 19.63 -18.27
C ARG A 230 -3.04 21.04 -18.78
N GLU A 231 -2.16 21.42 -19.70
CA GLU A 231 -2.25 22.67 -20.45
C GLU A 231 -2.89 22.41 -21.81
N GLY A 232 -3.63 23.39 -22.33
CA GLY A 232 -4.25 23.30 -23.65
C GLY A 232 -5.38 22.27 -23.79
N CYS A 233 -5.95 21.76 -22.70
CA CYS A 233 -7.16 20.93 -22.80
C CYS A 233 -8.41 21.77 -23.06
N PHE A 234 -9.02 21.61 -24.24
CA PHE A 234 -10.21 22.36 -24.68
C PHE A 234 -11.51 21.55 -24.52
N PHE A 235 -11.81 21.09 -23.30
CA PHE A 235 -13.13 20.52 -22.97
C PHE A 235 -13.68 21.17 -21.69
N SER A 236 -15.00 21.36 -21.62
CA SER A 236 -15.73 21.90 -20.48
C SER A 236 -16.03 20.80 -19.44
N LEU A 237 -16.57 21.19 -18.28
CA LEU A 237 -17.08 20.22 -17.31
C LEU A 237 -18.24 19.40 -17.90
N SER A 238 -19.08 20.03 -18.72
CA SER A 238 -20.20 19.36 -19.40
C SER A 238 -19.70 18.30 -20.37
N ASP A 239 -18.67 18.62 -21.17
CA ASP A 239 -18.06 17.65 -22.09
C ASP A 239 -17.47 16.46 -21.33
N TRP A 240 -16.81 16.73 -20.20
CA TRP A 240 -16.24 15.70 -19.33
C TRP A 240 -17.33 14.79 -18.74
N ILE A 241 -18.43 15.35 -18.26
CA ILE A 241 -19.54 14.58 -17.69
C ILE A 241 -20.21 13.72 -18.77
N LEU A 242 -20.36 14.24 -19.99
CA LEU A 242 -21.06 13.53 -21.07
C LEU A 242 -20.17 12.48 -21.75
N ASN A 243 -18.90 12.82 -22.05
CA ASN A 243 -17.99 12.02 -22.86
C ASN A 243 -16.55 12.06 -22.30
N PRO A 244 -16.30 11.49 -21.12
CA PRO A 244 -15.01 11.63 -20.42
C PRO A 244 -13.85 10.99 -21.18
N THR A 245 -14.07 9.86 -21.86
CA THR A 245 -13.04 9.18 -22.65
C THR A 245 -12.62 10.00 -23.86
N GLU A 246 -13.56 10.68 -24.54
CA GLU A 246 -13.24 11.55 -25.68
C GLU A 246 -12.45 12.78 -25.25
N CYS A 247 -12.77 13.35 -24.08
CA CYS A 247 -12.00 14.44 -23.48
C CYS A 247 -10.51 14.07 -23.30
N MET A 248 -10.21 12.79 -22.99
CA MET A 248 -8.84 12.30 -22.85
C MET A 248 -8.13 12.01 -24.18
N ARG A 249 -8.87 11.96 -25.29
CA ARG A 249 -8.31 11.74 -26.64
C ARG A 249 -7.86 13.02 -27.32
N VAL A 250 -8.32 14.18 -26.83
CA VAL A 250 -7.85 15.50 -27.28
C VAL A 250 -6.38 15.67 -26.91
N ASN A 251 -5.56 16.15 -27.85
CA ASN A 251 -4.14 16.40 -27.62
C ASN A 251 -3.97 17.53 -26.58
N CYS A 252 -3.62 17.15 -25.35
CA CYS A 252 -3.18 18.09 -24.32
C CYS A 252 -1.70 17.86 -23.99
N SER A 253 -0.96 18.94 -23.73
CA SER A 253 0.39 18.84 -23.20
C SER A 253 0.36 18.72 -21.67
N LYS A 254 1.30 17.95 -21.11
CA LYS A 254 1.53 17.93 -19.66
C LYS A 254 2.21 19.25 -19.26
N LYS A 255 1.71 19.92 -18.22
CA LYS A 255 2.41 21.09 -17.65
C LYS A 255 3.79 20.66 -17.16
N LYS A 256 4.85 21.31 -17.65
CA LYS A 256 6.19 21.14 -17.06
C LYS A 256 6.17 21.77 -15.66
N ARG A 257 6.65 21.02 -14.67
CA ARG A 257 6.84 21.53 -13.31
C ARG A 257 8.08 22.42 -13.24
#